data_AF-A0A958TI34-F1
#
_entry.id   AF-A0A958TI34-F1
#
_cell.length_a   1.000
_cell.length_b   1.000
_cell.length_c   1.000
_cell.angle_alpha   90.00
_cell.angle_beta   90.00
_cell.angle_gamma   90.00
#
_symmetry.space_group_name_H-M   'P 1'
#
loop_
_entity.id
_entity.type
_entity.pdbx_description
1 polymer ?
#
loop_
_entity_poly.entity_id
_entity_poly.type
_entity_poly.pdbx_seq_one_letter_code
_entity_poly.pdbx_strand_id
1 'polypeptide(L)'
;MNPLLKLFKSKIYTAIALLLMILLIGILGFRILSHYSWVDALYMTIITITTVGFGEVQPLDEVSKIFTVFLIVTSVIILGYALSIITEYILSKNNFEELKQKKMQKKIDKLSGHIVICGYGRN
;
A
#
# COMPACT_ATOMS: atom_id res chain seq x y z
N MET A 1 4.66 -14.10 -17.90
CA MET A 1 4.61 -13.47 -16.56
C MET A 1 3.15 -13.41 -16.13
N ASN A 2 2.78 -13.99 -14.97
CA ASN A 2 1.37 -14.17 -14.58
C ASN A 2 0.60 -12.83 -14.57
N PRO A 3 -0.62 -12.77 -15.13
CA PRO A 3 -1.40 -11.53 -15.21
C PRO A 3 -1.70 -10.92 -13.83
N LEU A 4 -1.84 -11.77 -12.80
CA LEU A 4 -1.98 -11.36 -11.39
C LEU A 4 -0.80 -10.48 -10.92
N LEU A 5 0.44 -10.90 -11.19
CA LEU A 5 1.65 -10.18 -10.78
C LEU A 5 1.76 -8.80 -11.47
N LYS A 6 1.26 -8.66 -12.69
CA LYS A 6 1.25 -7.38 -13.42
C LYS A 6 0.22 -6.40 -12.80
N LEU A 7 -0.95 -6.90 -12.41
CA LEU A 7 -1.98 -6.11 -11.73
C LEU A 7 -1.51 -5.62 -10.36
N PHE A 8 -0.93 -6.50 -9.54
CA PHE A 8 -0.41 -6.12 -8.22
C PHE A 8 0.71 -5.08 -8.30
N LYS A 9 1.65 -5.25 -9.25
CA LYS A 9 2.68 -4.24 -9.49
C LYS A 9 2.07 -2.88 -9.84
N SER A 10 1.06 -2.84 -10.71
CA SER A 10 0.40 -1.58 -11.06
C SER A 10 -0.24 -0.91 -9.84
N LYS A 11 -1.02 -1.65 -9.05
CA LYS A 11 -1.70 -1.11 -7.85
C LYS A 11 -0.70 -0.55 -6.82
N ILE A 12 0.42 -1.25 -6.58
CA ILE A 12 1.41 -0.82 -5.58
C ILE A 12 2.20 0.41 -6.04
N TYR A 13 2.52 0.52 -7.33
CA TYR A 13 3.11 1.73 -7.89
C TYR A 13 2.17 2.93 -7.73
N THR A 14 0.87 2.75 -7.99
CA THR A 14 -0.13 3.80 -7.76
C THR A 14 -0.19 4.22 -6.30
N ALA A 15 -0.20 3.27 -5.35
CA ALA A 15 -0.21 3.58 -3.92
C ALA A 15 1.03 4.37 -3.47
N ILE A 16 2.22 3.96 -3.90
CA ILE A 16 3.48 4.66 -3.60
C ILE A 16 3.47 6.07 -4.21
N ALA A 17 3.02 6.21 -5.46
CA ALA A 17 2.94 7.50 -6.14
C ALA A 17 1.99 8.47 -5.40
N LEU A 18 0.83 7.98 -4.95
CA LEU A 18 -0.13 8.79 -4.17
C LEU A 18 0.46 9.22 -2.81
N LEU A 19 1.16 8.31 -2.11
CA LEU A 19 1.82 8.64 -0.85
C LEU A 19 2.93 9.68 -1.01
N LEU A 20 3.75 9.56 -2.05
CA LEU A 20 4.77 10.56 -2.37
C LEU A 20 4.15 11.90 -2.75
N MET A 21 3.07 11.88 -3.54
CA MET A 21 2.36 13.09 -3.95
C MET A 21 1.81 13.85 -2.75
N ILE A 22 1.11 13.19 -1.83
CA ILE A 22 0.55 13.86 -0.65
C ILE A 22 1.65 14.33 0.32
N LEU A 23 2.75 13.60 0.43
CA LEU A 23 3.92 14.02 1.21
C LEU A 23 4.54 15.30 0.63
N LEU A 24 4.70 15.39 -0.69
CA LEU A 24 5.19 16.62 -1.33
C LEU A 24 4.20 17.78 -1.18
N ILE A 25 2.90 17.53 -1.34
CA ILE A 25 1.85 18.55 -1.14
C ILE A 25 1.88 19.06 0.31
N GLY A 26 2.02 18.18 1.30
CA GLY A 26 2.14 18.56 2.70
C GLY A 26 3.34 19.46 2.95
N ILE A 27 4.53 19.04 2.51
CA ILE A 27 5.78 19.79 2.70
C ILE A 27 5.70 21.17 2.06
N LEU A 28 5.28 21.23 0.79
CA LEU A 28 5.16 22.49 0.06
C LEU A 28 4.06 23.38 0.66
N GLY A 29 2.94 22.80 1.07
CA GLY A 29 1.84 23.51 1.72
C GLY A 29 2.29 24.19 3.01
N PHE A 30 2.90 23.46 3.94
CA PHE A 30 3.41 24.05 5.19
C PHE A 30 4.57 25.03 4.95
N ARG A 31 5.40 24.80 3.93
CA ARG A 31 6.48 25.72 3.57
C ARG A 31 5.95 27.05 3.02
N ILE A 32 4.91 27.02 2.19
CA ILE A 32 4.37 28.21 1.52
C ILE A 32 3.37 28.95 2.41
N LEU A 33 2.46 28.24 3.07
CA LEU A 33 1.39 28.83 3.89
C LEU A 33 1.86 29.23 5.28
N SER A 34 2.64 28.36 5.94
CA SER A 34 3.06 28.57 7.34
C SER A 34 4.53 28.97 7.48
N HIS A 35 5.25 29.13 6.36
CA HIS A 35 6.68 29.50 6.33
C HIS A 35 7.62 28.57 7.12
N TYR A 36 7.21 27.32 7.36
CA TYR A 36 8.02 26.35 8.11
C TYR A 36 9.37 26.11 7.44
N SER A 37 10.41 25.80 8.23
CA SER A 37 11.67 25.31 7.65
C SER A 37 11.43 23.99 6.88
N TRP A 38 12.31 23.61 5.96
CA TRP A 38 12.15 22.36 5.21
C TRP A 38 12.03 21.13 6.12
N VAL A 39 12.78 21.13 7.23
CA VAL A 39 12.77 20.05 8.22
C VAL A 39 11.46 20.06 9.00
N ASP A 40 11.00 21.23 9.45
CA ASP A 40 9.74 21.35 10.20
C ASP A 40 8.53 21.01 9.33
N ALA A 41 8.53 21.43 8.07
CA ALA A 41 7.48 21.11 7.11
C ALA A 41 7.42 19.60 6.84
N LEU A 42 8.57 18.94 6.67
CA LEU A 42 8.67 17.48 6.55
C LEU A 42 8.18 16.78 7.82
N TYR A 43 8.65 17.22 8.98
CA TYR A 43 8.26 16.64 10.26
C TYR A 43 6.75 16.78 10.50
N MET A 44 6.19 17.98 10.34
CA MET A 44 4.75 18.25 10.44
C MET A 44 3.95 17.37 9.48
N THR A 45 4.37 17.31 8.22
CA THR A 45 3.70 16.47 7.21
C THR A 45 3.71 14.99 7.58
N ILE A 46 4.84 14.46 8.06
CA ILE A 46 4.94 13.07 8.48
C ILE A 46 4.02 12.79 9.66
N ILE A 47 4.06 13.58 10.73
CA ILE A 47 3.23 13.34 11.92
C ILE A 47 1.73 13.46 11.62
N THR A 48 1.35 14.29 10.65
CA THR A 48 -0.03 14.42 10.16
C THR A 48 -0.45 13.20 9.33
N ILE A 49 0.30 12.83 8.29
CA ILE A 49 -0.05 11.74 7.38
C ILE A 49 -0.05 10.39 8.10
N THR A 50 0.90 10.18 9.01
CA THR A 50 1.00 8.95 9.81
C THR A 50 0.00 8.88 10.96
N THR A 51 -0.85 9.90 11.13
CA THR A 51 -1.87 10.00 12.19
C THR A 51 -1.31 9.98 13.62
N VAL A 52 -0.01 10.24 13.79
CA VAL A 52 0.63 10.30 15.12
C VAL A 52 0.21 11.56 15.88
N GLY A 53 0.23 12.72 15.22
CA GLY A 53 -0.36 13.96 15.74
C GLY A 53 0.23 14.48 17.07
N PHE A 54 1.54 14.71 17.14
CA PHE A 54 2.19 15.30 18.33
C PHE A 54 1.80 16.77 18.63
N GLY A 55 0.99 17.39 17.78
CA GLY A 55 0.64 18.81 17.84
C GLY A 55 1.27 19.61 16.69
N GLU A 56 0.93 20.90 16.62
CA GLU A 56 1.47 21.83 15.63
C GLU A 56 2.92 22.19 15.99
N VAL A 57 3.85 22.13 15.02
CA VAL A 57 5.26 22.48 15.24
C VAL A 57 5.42 23.99 15.52
N GLN A 58 4.60 24.80 14.86
CA GLN A 58 4.47 26.25 15.09
C GLN A 58 2.98 26.62 14.96
N PRO A 59 2.53 27.74 15.55
CA PRO A 59 1.13 28.15 15.48
C PRO A 59 0.61 28.25 14.04
N LEU A 60 -0.46 27.54 13.72
CA LEU A 60 -1.11 27.61 12.42
C LEU A 60 -2.10 28.79 12.36
N ASP A 61 -2.07 29.53 11.26
CA ASP A 61 -3.10 30.50 10.90
C ASP A 61 -4.36 29.81 10.35
N GLU A 62 -5.45 30.56 10.15
CA GLU A 62 -6.73 29.99 9.71
C GLU A 62 -6.63 29.25 8.37
N VAL A 63 -5.84 29.78 7.43
CA VAL A 63 -5.65 29.17 6.11
C VAL A 63 -4.89 27.85 6.23
N SER A 64 -3.79 27.82 7.00
CA SER A 64 -3.01 26.58 7.20
C SER A 64 -3.79 25.53 7.99
N LYS A 65 -4.71 25.93 8.89
CA LYS A 65 -5.62 25.00 9.57
C LYS A 65 -6.57 24.33 8.58
N ILE A 66 -7.22 25.09 7.70
CA ILE A 66 -8.11 24.53 6.67
C ILE A 66 -7.33 23.59 5.75
N PHE A 67 -6.13 23.99 5.31
CA PHE A 67 -5.23 23.13 4.55
C PHE A 67 -4.93 21.82 5.28
N THR A 68 -4.59 21.90 6.57
CA THR A 68 -4.27 20.72 7.40
C THR A 68 -5.47 19.78 7.52
N VAL A 69 -6.69 20.30 7.65
CA VAL A 69 -7.92 19.49 7.64
C VAL A 69 -8.05 18.69 6.35
N PHE A 70 -7.87 19.32 5.19
CA PHE A 70 -7.91 18.61 3.90
C PHE A 70 -6.78 17.58 3.77
N LEU A 71 -5.57 17.93 4.24
CA LEU A 71 -4.43 17.03 4.23
C LEU A 71 -4.72 15.78 5.05
N ILE A 72 -5.27 15.91 6.26
CA ILE A 72 -5.63 14.80 7.15
C ILE A 72 -6.66 13.87 6.49
N VAL A 73 -7.76 14.43 5.97
CA VAL A 73 -8.84 13.61 5.37
C VAL A 73 -8.30 12.82 4.18
N THR A 74 -7.54 13.49 3.31
CA THR A 74 -6.96 12.86 2.12
C THR A 74 -5.91 11.82 2.49
N SER A 75 -5.07 12.10 3.50
CA SER A 75 -4.01 11.20 3.94
C SER A 75 -4.55 9.91 4.51
N VAL A 76 -5.61 9.97 5.33
CA VAL A 76 -6.24 8.77 5.90
C VAL A 76 -6.79 7.85 4.80
N ILE A 77 -7.44 8.42 3.77
CA ILE A 77 -7.97 7.66 2.64
C ILE A 77 -6.84 6.97 1.87
N ILE A 78 -5.78 7.71 1.54
CA ILE A 78 -4.63 7.17 0.78
C ILE A 78 -3.88 6.12 1.60
N LEU A 79 -3.66 6.36 2.90
CA LEU A 79 -2.98 5.41 3.78
C LEU A 79 -3.79 4.12 3.92
N GLY A 80 -5.11 4.22 4.11
CA GLY A 80 -6.02 3.07 4.15
C GLY A 80 -6.01 2.27 2.84
N TYR A 81 -6.00 2.96 1.69
CA TYR A 81 -5.84 2.31 0.39
C TYR A 81 -4.49 1.57 0.29
N ALA A 82 -3.39 2.23 0.65
CA ALA A 82 -2.06 1.62 0.61
C ALA A 82 -1.96 0.37 1.50
N LEU A 83 -2.49 0.44 2.73
CA LEU A 83 -2.57 -0.71 3.64
C LEU A 83 -3.40 -1.85 3.05
N SER A 84 -4.54 -1.54 2.41
CA SER A 84 -5.38 -2.55 1.75
C SER A 84 -4.62 -3.30 0.67
N ILE A 85 -3.85 -2.58 -0.17
CA ILE A 85 -3.01 -3.19 -1.22
C ILE A 85 -1.90 -4.06 -0.61
N ILE A 86 -1.27 -3.61 0.47
CA ILE A 86 -0.22 -4.38 1.16
C ILE A 86 -0.81 -5.68 1.73
N THR A 87 -1.97 -5.60 2.38
CA THR A 87 -2.67 -6.78 2.90
C THR A 87 -3.06 -7.75 1.78
N GLU A 88 -3.65 -7.26 0.69
CA GLU A 88 -3.99 -8.08 -0.50
C GLU A 88 -2.74 -8.78 -1.07
N TYR A 89 -1.62 -8.07 -1.14
CA TYR A 89 -0.34 -8.61 -1.61
C TYR A 89 0.22 -9.70 -0.69
N ILE A 90 0.20 -9.48 0.63
CA ILE A 90 0.67 -10.47 1.61
C ILE A 90 -0.18 -11.74 1.54
N LEU A 91 -1.51 -11.61 1.50
CA LEU A 91 -2.43 -12.74 1.39
C LEU A 91 -2.23 -13.50 0.07
N SER A 92 -2.10 -12.80 -1.06
CA SER A 92 -1.86 -13.42 -2.38
C SER A 92 -0.52 -14.17 -2.42
N LYS A 93 0.52 -13.66 -1.77
CA LYS A 93 1.83 -14.33 -1.67
C LYS A 93 1.78 -15.56 -0.78
N ASN A 94 0.86 -15.59 0.19
CA ASN A 94 0.61 -16.72 1.09
C ASN A 94 -0.32 -17.80 0.50
N ASN A 95 -0.54 -17.84 -0.82
CA ASN A 95 -1.23 -18.95 -1.50
C ASN A 95 -0.39 -20.24 -1.40
N PHE A 96 -0.41 -20.85 -0.20
CA PHE A 96 0.16 -22.14 0.10
C PHE A 96 -0.38 -23.21 -0.86
N GLU A 97 -1.63 -23.06 -1.30
CA GLU A 97 -2.26 -23.89 -2.32
C GLU A 97 -1.55 -23.81 -3.68
N GLU A 98 -1.14 -22.62 -4.17
CA GLU A 98 -0.34 -22.55 -5.42
C GLU A 98 1.02 -23.25 -5.26
N LEU A 99 1.67 -23.09 -4.11
CA LEU A 99 2.96 -23.74 -3.83
C LEU A 99 2.79 -25.26 -3.70
N LYS A 100 1.70 -25.71 -3.08
CA LYS A 100 1.34 -27.12 -2.92
C LYS A 100 1.02 -27.76 -4.26
N GLN A 101 0.24 -27.09 -5.10
CA GLN A 101 -0.04 -27.50 -6.48
C GLN A 101 1.24 -27.58 -7.32
N LYS A 102 2.11 -26.57 -7.26
CA LYS A 102 3.42 -26.60 -7.96
C LYS A 102 4.34 -27.72 -7.46
N LYS A 103 4.38 -27.97 -6.14
CA LYS A 103 5.14 -29.10 -5.57
C LYS A 103 4.55 -30.44 -5.99
N MET A 104 3.23 -30.57 -6.00
CA MET A 104 2.52 -31.77 -6.43
C MET A 104 2.78 -32.04 -7.92
N GLN A 105 2.64 -31.01 -8.77
CA GLN A 105 2.92 -31.11 -10.19
C GLN A 105 4.36 -31.57 -10.45
N LYS A 106 5.35 -31.00 -9.78
CA LYS A 106 6.76 -31.46 -9.89
C LYS A 106 6.97 -32.92 -9.47
N LYS A 107 6.14 -33.45 -8.56
CA LYS A 107 6.18 -34.88 -8.20
C LYS A 107 5.53 -35.72 -9.31
N ILE A 108 4.41 -35.27 -9.86
CA ILE A 108 3.72 -35.92 -10.99
C ILE A 108 4.64 -35.97 -12.21
N ASP A 109 5.31 -34.87 -12.55
CA ASP A 109 6.22 -34.76 -13.70
C ASP A 109 7.42 -35.73 -13.61
N LYS A 110 7.78 -36.16 -12.39
CA LYS A 110 8.85 -37.15 -12.15
C LYS A 110 8.39 -38.60 -12.26
N LEU A 111 7.08 -38.87 -12.34
CA LEU A 111 6.54 -40.22 -12.46
C LEU A 111 6.52 -40.64 -13.92
N SER A 112 7.08 -41.82 -14.24
CA SER A 112 6.99 -42.45 -15.56
C SER A 112 6.15 -43.73 -15.50
N GLY A 113 5.31 -43.98 -16.51
CA GLY A 113 4.48 -45.19 -16.60
C GLY A 113 3.24 -45.20 -15.69
N HIS A 114 2.73 -44.03 -15.31
CA HIS A 114 1.57 -43.90 -14.42
C HIS A 114 0.25 -43.79 -15.18
N ILE A 115 -0.85 -44.23 -14.56
CA ILE A 115 -2.21 -44.11 -15.07
C ILE A 115 -2.91 -42.99 -14.30
N VAL A 116 -3.50 -42.02 -15.01
CA VAL A 116 -4.28 -40.93 -14.41
C VAL A 116 -5.75 -41.33 -14.41
N ILE A 117 -6.34 -41.45 -13.23
CA ILE A 117 -7.78 -41.73 -13.08
C ILE A 117 -8.49 -40.39 -12.87
N CYS A 118 -9.24 -39.95 -13.88
CA CYS A 118 -10.06 -38.74 -13.80
C CYS A 118 -11.48 -39.11 -13.31
N GLY A 119 -11.79 -38.80 -12.06
CA GLY A 119 -13.15 -38.93 -11.51
C GLY A 119 -13.45 -40.24 -10.79
N TYR A 120 -12.74 -40.53 -9.70
CA TYR A 120 -13.12 -41.59 -8.77
C TYR A 120 -13.88 -41.00 -7.57
N GLY A 121 -15.21 -41.02 -7.64
CA GLY A 121 -16.10 -40.63 -6.55
C GLY A 121 -17.43 -41.36 -6.68
N ARG A 122 -17.89 -42.01 -5.60
CA ARG A 122 -19.28 -42.44 -5.43
C ARG A 122 -19.91 -41.45 -4.45
N ASN A 123 -20.95 -40.76 -4.90
CA ASN A 123 -21.88 -39.87 -4.16
C ASN A 123 -21.35 -39.14 -2.93
#